data_AF-A0A0C1RZG7-F1
#
_entry.id   AF-A0A0C1RZG7-F1
#
_cell.length_a   1.000
_cell.length_b   1.000
_cell.length_c   1.000
_cell.angle_alpha   90.00
_cell.angle_beta   90.00
_cell.angle_gamma   90.00
#
_symmetry.space_group_name_H-M   'P 1'
#
loop_
_entity.id
_entity.type
_entity.pdbx_description
1 polymer ?
#
loop_
_entity_poly.entity_id
_entity_poly.type
_entity_poly.pdbx_seq_one_letter_code
_entity_poly.pdbx_strand_id
1 'polypeptide(L)'
;LLIAGIIITGFIIEALRIHATKDAATGYAMWETASFVGWTLANIISGMDIESAKTAHKITWWTHTFIALGFIAYIPYSRLLHIITTPANHFFATLKPTGYVEPIRDFDTAESFGVSKLEEFTWKQIFDSDACTKCGRCQDGCPAYLSGKHLSPKKLLQDIKTYWLEQAPLAAAKAVVPAAEGSEGAEAPAPVEAAEGAAPEKALLGDVVSMHELWDCTNCMYCVENCSASIEHVQKIIDMRRYKVLTEADFAPELQLTYRNMENNSNPWGIGAHMRGDWAKELGVKTLSEDPNVEYLFYVGCSGSFDDRGKKISVAFARILQAAGVSFGILGTEESCCGDSAMRGGNDYLFQSQAQANIEIMNGYGVKKIIAICPHGYNCIKKDYPNFGGNYEVYHHTEIIAGLIAEGKIK
;
A
#
# COMPACT_ATOMS: atom_id res chain seq x y z
N LEU A 1 -26.13 -0.08 -20.80
CA LEU A 1 -27.51 0.20 -21.25
C LEU A 1 -28.14 1.40 -20.53
N LEU A 2 -28.15 1.45 -19.19
CA LEU A 2 -28.70 2.61 -18.44
C LEU A 2 -28.08 3.96 -18.81
N ILE A 3 -26.74 4.07 -18.83
CA ILE A 3 -26.04 5.32 -19.21
C ILE A 3 -26.43 5.78 -20.62
N ALA A 4 -26.48 4.85 -21.58
CA ALA A 4 -26.93 5.17 -22.94
C ALA A 4 -28.39 5.64 -22.96
N GLY A 5 -29.26 5.04 -22.16
CA GLY A 5 -30.65 5.47 -21.99
C GLY A 5 -30.75 6.91 -21.46
N ILE A 6 -29.95 7.26 -20.45
CA ILE A 6 -29.88 8.64 -19.91
C ILE A 6 -29.44 9.61 -21.00
N ILE A 7 -28.36 9.31 -21.72
CA ILE A 7 -27.84 10.18 -22.78
C ILE A 7 -28.88 10.39 -23.88
N ILE A 8 -29.47 9.30 -24.39
CA ILE A 8 -30.45 9.35 -25.49
C ILE A 8 -31.69 10.12 -25.08
N THR A 9 -32.28 9.80 -23.92
CA THR A 9 -33.47 10.50 -23.44
C THR A 9 -33.20 11.97 -23.14
N GLY A 10 -31.98 12.31 -22.69
CA GLY A 10 -31.53 13.70 -22.51
C GLY A 10 -31.54 14.49 -23.82
N PHE A 11 -30.96 13.93 -24.89
CA PHE A 11 -30.99 14.58 -26.20
C PHE A 11 -32.40 14.67 -26.80
N ILE A 12 -33.28 13.70 -26.56
CA ILE A 12 -34.68 13.75 -26.99
C ILE A 12 -35.44 14.86 -26.27
N ILE A 13 -35.26 15.01 -24.95
CA ILE A 13 -35.85 16.10 -24.16
C ILE A 13 -35.38 17.45 -24.70
N GLU A 14 -34.07 17.60 -24.91
CA GLU A 14 -33.51 18.82 -25.45
C GLU A 14 -34.08 19.16 -26.84
N ALA A 15 -34.18 18.18 -27.74
CA ALA A 15 -34.76 18.36 -29.07
C ALA A 15 -36.23 18.77 -29.02
N LEU A 16 -37.03 18.12 -28.18
CA LEU A 16 -38.44 18.45 -27.98
C LEU A 16 -38.63 19.85 -27.38
N ARG A 17 -37.76 20.25 -26.44
CA ARG A 17 -37.73 21.62 -25.90
C ARG A 17 -37.46 22.61 -27.02
N ILE A 18 -36.37 22.44 -27.77
CA ILE A 18 -35.96 23.35 -28.86
C ILE A 18 -37.11 23.48 -29.88
N HIS A 19 -37.69 22.36 -30.30
CA HIS A 19 -38.82 22.34 -31.21
C HIS A 19 -40.04 23.08 -30.66
N ALA A 20 -40.41 22.83 -29.40
CA ALA A 20 -41.56 23.46 -28.76
C ALA A 20 -41.38 24.96 -28.45
N THR A 21 -40.12 25.45 -28.37
CA THR A 21 -39.80 26.87 -28.16
C THR A 21 -39.48 27.62 -29.46
N LYS A 22 -39.73 27.02 -30.63
CA LYS A 22 -39.57 27.69 -31.92
C LYS A 22 -40.54 28.87 -32.02
N ASP A 23 -40.02 30.06 -32.25
CA ASP A 23 -40.83 31.25 -32.47
C ASP A 23 -41.32 31.29 -33.91
N ALA A 24 -42.60 31.63 -34.11
CA ALA A 24 -43.21 31.64 -35.44
C ALA A 24 -42.68 32.77 -36.35
N ALA A 25 -42.21 33.88 -35.77
CA ALA A 25 -41.73 35.05 -36.49
C ALA A 25 -40.20 35.02 -36.71
N THR A 26 -39.45 34.45 -35.78
CA THR A 26 -37.98 34.51 -35.73
C THR A 26 -37.31 33.15 -35.82
N GLY A 27 -38.06 32.05 -35.78
CA GLY A 27 -37.53 30.69 -35.88
C GLY A 27 -36.89 30.21 -34.58
N TYR A 28 -35.83 29.40 -34.69
CA TYR A 28 -35.06 28.98 -33.52
C TYR A 28 -34.11 30.10 -33.08
N ALA A 29 -33.96 30.27 -31.77
CA ALA A 29 -32.96 31.19 -31.25
C ALA A 29 -31.55 30.77 -31.69
N MET A 30 -30.70 31.74 -32.00
CA MET A 30 -29.37 31.50 -32.57
C MET A 30 -28.50 30.60 -31.68
N TRP A 31 -28.59 30.73 -30.35
CA TRP A 31 -27.78 29.91 -29.43
C TRP A 31 -28.17 28.43 -29.42
N GLU A 32 -29.35 28.06 -29.92
CA GLU A 32 -29.77 26.65 -29.98
C GLU A 32 -28.87 25.84 -30.93
N THR A 33 -28.18 26.48 -31.89
CA THR A 33 -27.20 25.79 -32.75
C THR A 33 -25.97 25.29 -31.99
N ALA A 34 -25.72 25.80 -30.77
CA ALA A 34 -24.65 25.29 -29.91
C ALA A 34 -24.99 23.88 -29.37
N SER A 35 -26.28 23.55 -29.24
CA SER A 35 -26.77 22.22 -28.88
C SER A 35 -26.78 21.31 -30.12
N PHE A 36 -25.61 21.00 -30.68
CA PHE A 36 -25.47 20.31 -31.97
C PHE A 36 -26.36 19.06 -32.14
N VAL A 37 -26.43 18.18 -31.13
CA VAL A 37 -27.30 16.99 -31.19
C VAL A 37 -28.78 17.38 -31.04
N GLY A 38 -29.14 18.12 -30.00
CA GLY A 38 -30.52 18.53 -29.73
C GLY A 38 -31.12 19.34 -30.89
N TRP A 39 -30.36 20.27 -31.47
CA TRP A 39 -30.76 21.09 -32.62
C TRP A 39 -30.95 20.25 -33.89
N THR A 40 -30.03 19.33 -34.17
CA THR A 40 -30.16 18.44 -35.33
C THR A 40 -31.43 17.58 -35.19
N LEU A 41 -31.66 16.99 -34.02
CA LEU A 41 -32.86 16.21 -33.74
C LEU A 41 -34.13 17.08 -33.79
N ALA A 42 -34.10 18.32 -33.32
CA ALA A 42 -35.23 19.26 -33.38
C ALA A 42 -35.66 19.57 -34.82
N ASN A 43 -34.68 19.67 -35.73
CA ASN A 43 -34.96 19.85 -37.16
C ASN A 43 -35.54 18.58 -37.81
N ILE A 44 -35.11 17.40 -37.38
CA ILE A 44 -35.68 16.12 -37.85
C ILE A 44 -37.15 16.01 -37.46
N ILE A 45 -37.52 16.46 -36.25
CA ILE A 45 -38.90 16.44 -35.76
C ILE A 45 -39.68 17.72 -36.11
N SER A 46 -39.20 18.54 -37.05
CA SER A 46 -39.81 19.83 -37.40
C SER A 46 -41.25 19.75 -37.93
N GLY A 47 -41.69 18.58 -38.38
CA GLY A 47 -43.07 18.32 -38.80
C GLY A 47 -44.03 17.88 -37.68
N MET A 48 -43.55 17.73 -36.45
CA MET A 48 -44.39 17.43 -35.28
C MET A 48 -45.21 18.66 -34.89
N ASP A 49 -46.47 18.49 -34.47
CA ASP A 49 -47.23 19.61 -33.93
C ASP A 49 -46.74 19.97 -32.51
N ILE A 50 -46.88 21.25 -32.14
CA ILE A 50 -46.33 21.78 -30.89
C ILE A 50 -46.97 21.16 -29.64
N GLU A 51 -48.26 20.82 -29.68
CA GLU A 51 -48.94 20.22 -28.53
C GLU A 51 -48.52 18.75 -28.31
N SER A 52 -48.32 17.99 -29.39
CA SER A 52 -47.68 16.67 -29.34
C SER A 52 -46.24 16.76 -28.84
N ALA A 53 -45.45 17.74 -29.30
CA ALA A 53 -44.09 17.94 -28.85
C ALA A 53 -44.02 18.27 -27.35
N LYS A 54 -44.90 19.12 -26.84
CA LYS A 54 -45.03 19.41 -25.39
C LYS A 54 -45.42 18.17 -24.59
N THR A 55 -46.34 17.37 -25.10
CA THR A 55 -46.79 16.13 -24.44
C THR A 55 -45.68 15.08 -24.40
N ALA A 56 -45.03 14.85 -25.54
CA ALA A 56 -43.85 13.98 -25.65
C ALA A 56 -42.74 14.46 -24.72
N HIS A 57 -42.48 15.77 -24.66
CA HIS A 57 -41.49 16.35 -23.75
C HIS A 57 -41.80 16.00 -22.29
N LYS A 58 -43.05 16.19 -21.83
CA LYS A 58 -43.45 15.85 -20.45
C LYS A 58 -43.23 14.37 -20.14
N ILE A 59 -43.61 13.48 -21.05
CA ILE A 59 -43.44 12.03 -20.88
C ILE A 59 -41.96 11.68 -20.82
N THR A 60 -41.17 12.10 -21.81
CA THR A 60 -39.74 11.80 -21.88
C THR A 60 -38.99 12.41 -20.70
N TRP A 61 -39.37 13.60 -20.23
CA TRP A 61 -38.78 14.23 -19.06
C TRP A 61 -38.94 13.36 -17.81
N TRP A 62 -40.15 12.88 -17.50
CA TRP A 62 -40.35 11.99 -16.36
C TRP A 62 -39.63 10.65 -16.54
N THR A 63 -39.64 10.07 -17.74
CA THR A 63 -38.88 8.86 -18.03
C THR A 63 -37.39 9.06 -17.78
N HIS A 64 -36.79 10.14 -18.28
CA HIS A 64 -35.38 10.45 -18.04
C HIS A 64 -35.09 10.66 -16.56
N THR A 65 -35.94 11.42 -15.85
CA THR A 65 -35.81 11.65 -14.42
C THR A 65 -35.79 10.35 -13.63
N PHE A 66 -36.71 9.41 -13.89
CA PHE A 66 -36.72 8.12 -13.19
C PHE A 66 -35.51 7.25 -13.55
N ILE A 67 -35.06 7.24 -14.80
CA ILE A 67 -33.85 6.52 -15.21
C ILE A 67 -32.61 7.13 -14.53
N ALA A 68 -32.51 8.46 -14.48
CA ALA A 68 -31.39 9.17 -13.85
C ALA A 68 -31.36 8.95 -12.33
N LEU A 69 -32.49 9.08 -11.64
CA LEU A 69 -32.59 8.80 -10.20
C LEU A 69 -32.32 7.32 -9.90
N GLY A 70 -32.84 6.40 -10.71
CA GLY A 70 -32.55 4.97 -10.60
C GLY A 70 -31.07 4.66 -10.83
N PHE A 71 -30.41 5.36 -11.76
CA PHE A 71 -28.98 5.23 -11.97
C PHE A 71 -28.18 5.73 -10.77
N ILE A 72 -28.51 6.89 -10.20
CA ILE A 72 -27.88 7.41 -8.98
C ILE A 72 -28.01 6.41 -7.84
N ALA A 73 -29.21 5.86 -7.62
CA ALA A 73 -29.45 4.83 -6.61
C ALA A 73 -28.70 3.51 -6.88
N TYR A 74 -28.40 3.20 -8.15
CA TYR A 74 -27.64 2.02 -8.56
C TYR A 74 -26.12 2.17 -8.40
N ILE A 75 -25.57 3.38 -8.39
CA ILE A 75 -24.11 3.62 -8.30
C ILE A 75 -23.45 2.82 -7.16
N PRO A 76 -23.94 2.85 -5.90
CA PRO A 76 -23.30 2.16 -4.77
C PRO A 76 -23.22 0.64 -4.93
N TYR A 77 -24.15 0.05 -5.69
CA TYR A 77 -24.26 -1.40 -5.89
C TYR A 77 -23.60 -1.87 -7.19
N SER A 78 -22.91 -0.97 -7.89
CA SER A 78 -22.38 -1.23 -9.21
C SER A 78 -20.87 -1.01 -9.26
N ARG A 79 -20.28 -1.38 -10.41
CA ARG A 79 -18.88 -1.09 -10.68
C ARG A 79 -18.60 0.41 -10.76
N LEU A 80 -19.60 1.29 -10.83
CA LEU A 80 -19.44 2.74 -10.98
C LEU A 80 -19.13 3.48 -9.67
N LEU A 81 -19.19 2.78 -8.53
CA LEU A 81 -18.81 3.35 -7.24
C LEU A 81 -17.38 3.95 -7.26
N HIS A 82 -16.49 3.44 -8.12
CA HIS A 82 -15.13 3.98 -8.30
C HIS A 82 -15.08 5.46 -8.71
N ILE A 83 -16.14 6.00 -9.31
CA ILE A 83 -16.24 7.44 -9.62
C ILE A 83 -16.08 8.28 -8.34
N ILE A 84 -16.51 7.75 -7.20
CA ILE A 84 -16.42 8.39 -5.89
C ILE A 84 -15.21 7.86 -5.11
N THR A 85 -15.07 6.53 -5.01
CA THR A 85 -14.07 5.93 -4.12
C THR A 85 -12.64 6.11 -4.62
N THR A 86 -12.39 6.13 -5.93
CA THR A 86 -11.03 6.33 -6.46
C THR A 86 -10.49 7.74 -6.19
N PRO A 87 -11.18 8.85 -6.53
CA PRO A 87 -10.72 10.19 -6.18
C PRO A 87 -10.57 10.40 -4.67
N ALA A 88 -11.51 9.88 -3.88
CA ALA A 88 -11.41 9.94 -2.43
C ALA A 88 -10.18 9.16 -1.91
N ASN A 89 -9.87 7.99 -2.46
CA ASN A 89 -8.70 7.23 -2.02
C ASN A 89 -7.39 7.90 -2.39
N HIS A 90 -7.33 8.57 -3.55
CA HIS A 90 -6.21 9.45 -3.90
C HIS A 90 -6.04 10.59 -2.90
N PHE A 91 -7.14 11.23 -2.49
CA PHE A 91 -7.09 12.30 -1.50
C PHE A 91 -6.53 11.83 -0.14
N PHE A 92 -6.85 10.61 0.27
CA PHE A 92 -6.37 10.01 1.52
C PHE A 92 -5.10 9.17 1.37
N ALA A 93 -4.39 9.25 0.24
CA ALA A 93 -3.14 8.52 0.05
C ALA A 93 -2.10 8.95 1.10
N THR A 94 -1.33 8.00 1.62
CA THR A 94 -0.27 8.31 2.57
C THR A 94 0.78 9.26 1.97
N LEU A 95 1.19 10.26 2.76
CA LEU A 95 2.33 11.13 2.42
C LEU A 95 3.64 10.62 3.03
N LYS A 96 3.60 9.47 3.72
CA LYS A 96 4.80 8.85 4.27
C LYS A 96 5.68 8.31 3.13
N PRO A 97 7.00 8.19 3.34
CA PRO A 97 7.90 7.65 2.33
C PRO A 97 7.46 6.26 1.83
N THR A 98 7.66 5.98 0.54
CA THR A 98 7.40 4.65 -0.03
C THR A 98 8.10 3.56 0.80
N GLY A 99 7.33 2.53 1.16
CA GLY A 99 7.78 1.38 1.95
C GLY A 99 7.76 1.61 3.46
N TYR A 100 7.31 2.78 3.95
CA TYR A 100 7.18 3.04 5.37
C TYR A 100 6.21 2.04 6.02
N VAL A 101 6.61 1.55 7.19
CA VAL A 101 5.84 0.63 8.03
C VAL A 101 5.70 1.25 9.41
N GLU A 102 4.46 1.31 9.91
CA GLU A 102 4.19 1.92 11.22
C GLU A 102 4.85 1.10 12.33
N PRO A 103 5.72 1.68 13.17
CA PRO A 103 6.37 0.92 14.24
C PRO A 103 5.36 0.49 15.31
N ILE A 104 5.47 -0.76 15.77
CA ILE A 104 4.76 -1.23 16.97
C ILE A 104 5.40 -0.56 18.19
N ARG A 105 4.61 0.17 18.98
CA ARG A 105 5.12 0.93 20.14
C ARG A 105 4.94 0.22 21.47
N ASP A 106 3.96 -0.66 21.55
CA ASP A 106 3.58 -1.35 22.77
C ASP A 106 3.75 -2.85 22.56
N PHE A 107 4.91 -3.38 22.98
CA PHE A 107 5.16 -4.82 23.02
C PHE A 107 4.83 -5.44 24.37
N ASP A 108 4.69 -4.63 25.42
CA ASP A 108 4.62 -5.12 26.79
C ASP A 108 3.18 -5.44 27.21
N THR A 109 2.19 -4.73 26.65
CA THR A 109 0.79 -4.87 27.07
C THR A 109 -0.16 -5.39 25.99
N ALA A 110 0.28 -5.44 24.73
CA ALA A 110 -0.53 -5.94 23.64
C ALA A 110 -0.67 -7.47 23.67
N GLU A 111 -1.91 -7.97 23.57
CA GLU A 111 -2.21 -9.40 23.53
C GLU A 111 -2.03 -10.01 22.12
N SER A 112 -2.07 -9.17 21.08
CA SER A 112 -1.96 -9.55 19.67
C SER A 112 -1.31 -8.43 18.87
N PHE A 113 -0.61 -8.79 17.79
CA PHE A 113 0.08 -7.85 16.92
C PHE A 113 -0.41 -8.00 15.49
N GLY A 114 -0.49 -6.90 14.73
CA GLY A 114 -0.90 -6.97 13.33
C GLY A 114 -2.39 -7.23 13.14
N VAL A 115 -2.74 -7.93 12.05
CA VAL A 115 -4.12 -8.15 11.60
C VAL A 115 -4.39 -9.62 11.34
N SER A 116 -5.33 -10.18 12.08
CA SER A 116 -5.86 -11.54 11.99
C SER A 116 -7.33 -11.58 11.58
N LYS A 117 -8.06 -10.49 11.85
CA LYS A 117 -9.48 -10.34 11.60
C LYS A 117 -9.77 -9.09 10.82
N LEU A 118 -10.94 -9.04 10.20
CA LEU A 118 -11.30 -7.94 9.32
C LEU A 118 -11.44 -6.61 10.09
N GLU A 119 -11.93 -6.67 11.32
CA GLU A 119 -12.17 -5.53 12.21
C GLU A 119 -10.88 -4.88 12.70
N GLU A 120 -9.75 -5.58 12.59
CA GLU A 120 -8.43 -5.10 13.01
C GLU A 120 -7.76 -4.26 11.92
N PHE A 121 -8.26 -4.30 10.67
CA PHE A 121 -7.81 -3.38 9.64
C PHE A 121 -8.22 -1.94 9.99
N THR A 122 -7.34 -0.99 9.69
CA THR A 122 -7.69 0.43 9.73
C THR A 122 -8.80 0.75 8.72
N TRP A 123 -9.56 1.82 8.99
CA TRP A 123 -10.58 2.31 8.06
C TRP A 123 -10.03 2.50 6.63
N LYS A 124 -8.78 2.98 6.50
CA LYS A 124 -8.12 3.21 5.21
C LYS A 124 -7.78 1.91 4.51
N GLN A 125 -7.36 0.88 5.23
CA GLN A 125 -7.09 -0.44 4.66
C GLN A 125 -8.37 -1.11 4.12
N ILE A 126 -9.50 -0.96 4.81
CA ILE A 126 -10.79 -1.41 4.27
C ILE A 126 -11.20 -0.56 3.06
N PHE A 127 -11.12 0.77 3.17
CA PHE A 127 -11.51 1.70 2.11
C PHE A 127 -10.71 1.51 0.80
N ASP A 128 -9.44 1.16 0.91
CA ASP A 128 -8.58 0.76 -0.21
C ASP A 128 -9.18 -0.40 -1.03
N SER A 129 -9.78 -1.37 -0.35
CA SER A 129 -10.44 -2.51 -1.00
C SER A 129 -11.67 -2.04 -1.79
N ASP A 130 -12.41 -1.07 -1.26
CA ASP A 130 -13.55 -0.44 -1.94
C ASP A 130 -13.15 0.40 -3.14
N ALA A 131 -12.00 1.08 -3.07
CA ALA A 131 -11.45 1.89 -4.17
C ALA A 131 -10.92 1.06 -5.34
N CYS A 132 -10.71 -0.26 -5.17
CA CYS A 132 -10.14 -1.12 -6.20
C CYS A 132 -11.04 -1.23 -7.45
N THR A 133 -10.48 -0.87 -8.61
CA THR A 133 -11.15 -0.90 -9.92
C THR A 133 -10.97 -2.21 -10.68
N LYS A 134 -10.26 -3.20 -10.09
CA LYS A 134 -9.90 -4.49 -10.71
C LYS A 134 -9.10 -4.37 -12.02
N CYS A 135 -8.34 -3.29 -12.21
CA CYS A 135 -7.67 -2.99 -13.49
C CYS A 135 -6.51 -3.92 -13.87
N GLY A 136 -5.89 -4.62 -12.91
CA GLY A 136 -4.81 -5.59 -13.20
C GLY A 136 -3.38 -5.09 -13.05
N ARG A 137 -3.15 -3.76 -13.07
CA ARG A 137 -1.79 -3.19 -13.04
C ARG A 137 -0.91 -3.74 -11.90
N CYS A 138 -1.46 -3.88 -10.70
CA CYS A 138 -0.72 -4.41 -9.56
C CYS A 138 -0.31 -5.88 -9.71
N GLN A 139 -1.08 -6.67 -10.47
CA GLN A 139 -0.80 -8.07 -10.77
C GLN A 139 0.21 -8.18 -11.93
N ASP A 140 0.02 -7.39 -12.98
CA ASP A 140 0.75 -7.57 -14.24
C ASP A 140 2.24 -7.22 -14.15
N GLY A 141 2.66 -6.46 -13.14
CA GLY A 141 4.08 -6.26 -12.81
C GLY A 141 4.50 -6.83 -11.46
N CYS A 142 3.66 -7.65 -10.82
CA CYS A 142 4.07 -8.34 -9.60
C CYS A 142 5.09 -9.43 -9.95
N PRO A 143 6.33 -9.37 -9.43
CA PRO A 143 7.36 -10.37 -9.77
C PRO A 143 6.97 -11.77 -9.30
N ALA A 144 6.30 -11.89 -8.15
CA ALA A 144 5.82 -13.18 -7.65
C ALA A 144 4.80 -13.80 -8.63
N TYR A 145 3.77 -13.05 -9.02
CA TYR A 145 2.77 -13.50 -9.99
C TYR A 145 3.41 -13.92 -11.33
N LEU A 146 4.31 -13.09 -11.86
CA LEU A 146 4.99 -13.34 -13.14
C LEU A 146 5.90 -14.58 -13.10
N SER A 147 6.42 -14.92 -11.93
CA SER A 147 7.22 -16.14 -11.72
C SER A 147 6.38 -17.42 -11.53
N GLY A 148 5.05 -17.34 -11.60
CA GLY A 148 4.15 -18.47 -11.42
C GLY A 148 3.88 -18.84 -9.95
N LYS A 149 4.23 -17.95 -9.01
CA LYS A 149 3.86 -18.08 -7.59
C LYS A 149 2.39 -17.73 -7.35
N HIS A 150 1.89 -17.98 -6.15
CA HIS A 150 0.46 -17.90 -5.84
C HIS A 150 -0.06 -16.47 -5.72
N LEU A 151 0.79 -15.53 -5.30
CA LEU A 151 0.41 -14.14 -5.09
C LEU A 151 -0.10 -13.45 -6.37
N SER A 152 -1.38 -13.07 -6.36
CA SER A 152 -1.89 -11.95 -7.16
C SER A 152 -2.32 -10.80 -6.23
N PRO A 153 -1.65 -9.63 -6.25
CA PRO A 153 -2.07 -8.48 -5.45
C PRO A 153 -3.48 -8.00 -5.79
N LYS A 154 -3.91 -8.16 -7.06
CA LYS A 154 -5.30 -7.86 -7.46
C LYS A 154 -6.26 -8.80 -6.76
N LYS A 155 -6.01 -10.12 -6.81
CA LYS A 155 -6.87 -11.12 -6.19
C LYS A 155 -6.95 -10.92 -4.69
N LEU A 156 -5.82 -10.77 -4.00
CA LEU A 156 -5.77 -10.54 -2.55
C LEU A 156 -6.66 -9.38 -2.11
N LEU A 157 -6.59 -8.22 -2.79
CA LEU A 157 -7.44 -7.07 -2.48
C LEU A 157 -8.92 -7.32 -2.81
N GLN A 158 -9.22 -8.11 -3.85
CA GLN A 158 -10.59 -8.46 -4.19
C GLN A 158 -11.21 -9.45 -3.21
N ASP A 159 -10.43 -10.39 -2.71
CA ASP A 159 -10.91 -11.37 -1.72
C ASP A 159 -11.20 -10.68 -0.40
N ILE A 160 -10.32 -9.78 0.06
CA ILE A 160 -10.58 -8.93 1.23
C ILE A 160 -11.83 -8.08 1.02
N LYS A 161 -12.01 -7.46 -0.15
CA LYS A 161 -13.23 -6.70 -0.47
C LYS A 161 -14.49 -7.56 -0.40
N THR A 162 -14.46 -8.73 -1.03
CA THR A 162 -15.61 -9.64 -1.04
C THR A 162 -15.95 -10.06 0.39
N TYR A 163 -14.95 -10.42 1.19
CA TYR A 163 -15.15 -10.77 2.58
C TYR A 163 -15.73 -9.60 3.39
N TRP A 164 -15.26 -8.37 3.15
CA TRP A 164 -15.87 -7.16 3.73
C TRP A 164 -17.34 -6.97 3.37
N LEU A 165 -17.70 -7.16 2.10
CA LEU A 165 -19.10 -7.05 1.68
C LEU A 165 -19.99 -8.18 2.22
N GLU A 166 -19.41 -9.35 2.52
CA GLU A 166 -20.10 -10.46 3.20
C GLU A 166 -20.32 -10.14 4.69
N GLN A 167 -19.33 -9.57 5.38
CA GLN A 167 -19.37 -9.35 6.84
C GLN A 167 -20.04 -8.04 7.26
N ALA A 168 -19.87 -6.95 6.51
CA ALA A 168 -20.34 -5.62 6.90
C ALA A 168 -21.86 -5.55 7.19
N PRO A 169 -22.75 -6.18 6.39
CA PRO A 169 -24.18 -6.20 6.70
C PRO A 169 -24.51 -6.97 7.98
N LEU A 170 -23.78 -8.07 8.26
CA LEU A 170 -23.96 -8.86 9.47
C LEU A 170 -23.53 -8.08 10.72
N ALA A 171 -22.40 -7.38 10.64
CA ALA A 171 -21.94 -6.50 11.71
C ALA A 171 -22.90 -5.33 11.95
N ALA A 172 -23.40 -4.68 10.89
CA ALA A 172 -24.38 -3.61 10.99
C ALA A 172 -25.71 -4.09 11.59
N ALA A 173 -26.21 -5.26 11.20
CA ALA A 173 -27.41 -5.85 11.77
C ALA A 173 -27.25 -6.12 13.28
N LYS A 174 -26.09 -6.64 13.71
CA LYS A 174 -25.77 -6.83 15.14
C LYS A 174 -25.68 -5.52 15.91
N ALA A 175 -25.19 -4.44 15.29
CA ALA A 175 -25.07 -3.12 15.93
C ALA A 175 -26.39 -2.35 16.04
N VAL A 176 -27.37 -2.62 15.16
CA VAL A 176 -28.68 -1.95 15.15
C VAL A 176 -29.70 -2.63 16.07
N VAL A 177 -29.45 -3.87 16.53
CA VAL A 177 -30.20 -4.48 17.63
C VAL A 177 -29.56 -4.03 18.94
N PRO A 178 -30.16 -3.10 19.71
CA PRO A 178 -29.68 -2.86 21.06
C PRO A 178 -29.88 -4.17 21.83
N ALA A 179 -28.93 -4.51 22.70
CA ALA A 179 -29.19 -5.44 23.79
C ALA A 179 -30.41 -4.91 24.57
N ALA A 180 -31.59 -5.42 24.25
CA ALA A 180 -32.82 -5.11 24.95
C ALA A 180 -32.81 -5.90 26.26
N GLU A 181 -31.96 -5.49 27.20
CA GLU A 181 -32.19 -5.78 28.60
C GLU A 181 -33.36 -4.90 29.05
N GLY A 182 -34.54 -5.53 29.14
CA GLY A 182 -35.69 -4.97 29.83
C GLY A 182 -36.68 -4.19 28.98
N SER A 183 -37.51 -4.89 28.21
CA SER A 183 -38.93 -4.51 28.11
C SER A 183 -39.77 -5.73 27.76
N GLU A 184 -40.59 -6.16 28.71
CA GLU A 184 -41.66 -7.13 28.48
C GLU A 184 -42.71 -6.48 27.57
N GLY A 185 -42.97 -7.06 26.40
CA GLY A 185 -44.22 -6.82 25.67
C GLY A 185 -44.17 -6.06 24.34
N ALA A 186 -43.08 -6.15 23.57
CA ALA A 186 -43.13 -5.82 22.14
C ALA A 186 -42.80 -7.07 21.31
N GLU A 187 -43.74 -7.48 20.44
CA GLU A 187 -43.51 -8.56 19.47
C GLU A 187 -42.25 -8.25 18.67
N ALA A 188 -41.26 -9.12 18.82
CA ALA A 188 -40.03 -9.08 18.05
C ALA A 188 -40.38 -9.12 16.55
N PRO A 189 -39.75 -8.28 15.70
CA PRO A 189 -39.75 -8.57 14.29
C PRO A 189 -39.13 -9.97 14.11
N ALA A 190 -39.78 -10.79 13.29
CA ALA A 190 -39.41 -12.18 13.08
C ALA A 190 -37.90 -12.28 12.89
N PRO A 191 -37.21 -13.22 13.58
CA PRO A 191 -35.81 -13.47 13.31
C PRO A 191 -35.71 -13.75 11.81
N VAL A 192 -34.85 -13.00 11.12
CA VAL A 192 -34.25 -13.52 9.89
C VAL A 192 -33.69 -14.85 10.33
N GLU A 193 -34.35 -15.93 9.90
CA GLU A 193 -33.89 -17.29 10.15
C GLU A 193 -32.42 -17.29 9.77
N ALA A 194 -31.55 -17.44 10.79
CA ALA A 194 -30.17 -17.77 10.56
C ALA A 194 -30.24 -19.03 9.71
N ALA A 195 -29.91 -18.91 8.43
CA ALA A 195 -30.01 -19.99 7.48
C ALA A 195 -29.38 -21.23 8.13
N GLU A 196 -30.21 -22.22 8.45
CA GLU A 196 -29.75 -23.53 8.89
C GLU A 196 -28.88 -24.07 7.76
N GLY A 197 -27.57 -24.01 7.97
CA GLY A 197 -26.57 -24.17 6.90
C GLY A 197 -25.56 -23.03 6.77
N ALA A 198 -25.47 -22.10 7.74
CA ALA A 198 -24.38 -21.14 7.79
C ALA A 198 -23.03 -21.88 7.70
N ALA A 199 -22.36 -21.72 6.56
CA ALA A 199 -21.00 -22.20 6.37
C ALA A 199 -20.13 -21.71 7.54
N PRO A 200 -19.13 -22.49 7.99
CA PRO A 200 -18.23 -22.06 9.05
C PRO A 200 -17.68 -20.66 8.75
N GLU A 201 -17.58 -19.82 9.79
CA GLU A 201 -17.06 -18.47 9.69
C GLU A 201 -15.65 -18.53 9.07
N LYS A 202 -15.49 -17.95 7.87
CA LYS A 202 -14.21 -17.96 7.15
C LYS A 202 -13.18 -17.15 7.94
N ALA A 203 -12.01 -17.72 8.16
CA ALA A 203 -10.89 -16.98 8.72
C ALA A 203 -10.27 -16.04 7.66
N LEU A 204 -9.90 -14.82 8.05
CA LEU A 204 -9.22 -13.89 7.13
C LEU A 204 -7.92 -14.51 6.59
N LEU A 205 -7.15 -15.15 7.48
CA LEU A 205 -5.90 -15.83 7.15
C LEU A 205 -6.17 -17.32 6.96
N GLY A 206 -5.85 -17.85 5.78
CA GLY A 206 -6.11 -19.24 5.41
C GLY A 206 -7.24 -19.34 4.38
N ASP A 207 -8.45 -18.89 4.73
CA ASP A 207 -9.63 -19.01 3.87
C ASP A 207 -9.78 -17.84 2.89
N VAL A 208 -9.64 -16.59 3.36
CA VAL A 208 -9.78 -15.39 2.51
C VAL A 208 -8.44 -15.02 1.85
N VAL A 209 -7.37 -14.96 2.63
CA VAL A 209 -6.00 -14.74 2.17
C VAL A 209 -5.19 -16.00 2.44
N SER A 210 -4.78 -16.69 1.37
CA SER A 210 -4.01 -17.92 1.53
C SER A 210 -2.61 -17.64 2.09
N MET A 211 -2.05 -18.59 2.84
CA MET A 211 -0.70 -18.44 3.40
C MET A 211 0.37 -18.34 2.32
N HIS A 212 0.22 -19.04 1.20
CA HIS A 212 1.15 -18.91 0.08
C HIS A 212 1.16 -17.49 -0.51
N GLU A 213 -0.02 -16.89 -0.75
CA GLU A 213 -0.12 -15.51 -1.23
C GLU A 213 0.49 -14.52 -0.23
N LEU A 214 0.26 -14.74 1.07
CA LEU A 214 0.82 -13.91 2.13
C LEU A 214 2.35 -13.89 2.12
N TRP A 215 2.99 -15.05 1.99
CA TRP A 215 4.45 -15.19 2.06
C TRP A 215 5.17 -14.93 0.72
N ASP A 216 4.48 -15.04 -0.42
CA ASP A 216 5.05 -14.80 -1.74
C ASP A 216 5.36 -13.32 -2.02
N CYS A 217 4.78 -12.39 -1.26
CA CYS A 217 5.05 -10.95 -1.43
C CYS A 217 6.50 -10.60 -1.06
N THR A 218 7.20 -9.96 -1.99
CA THR A 218 8.60 -9.53 -1.80
C THR A 218 8.74 -8.10 -1.29
N ASN A 219 7.63 -7.42 -0.99
CA ASN A 219 7.60 -6.00 -0.57
C ASN A 219 8.27 -5.03 -1.56
N CYS A 220 8.32 -5.36 -2.85
CA CYS A 220 8.96 -4.52 -3.89
C CYS A 220 8.21 -3.23 -4.25
N MET A 221 7.03 -3.00 -3.67
CA MET A 221 6.18 -1.81 -3.86
C MET A 221 5.63 -1.54 -5.27
N TYR A 222 5.94 -2.35 -6.29
CA TYR A 222 5.43 -2.15 -7.66
C TYR A 222 3.91 -1.96 -7.72
N CYS A 223 3.17 -2.78 -6.97
CA CYS A 223 1.71 -2.76 -6.94
C CYS A 223 1.12 -1.47 -6.35
N VAL A 224 1.82 -0.84 -5.42
CA VAL A 224 1.41 0.41 -4.78
C VAL A 224 1.72 1.58 -5.71
N GLU A 225 2.96 1.64 -6.22
CA GLU A 225 3.43 2.71 -7.11
C GLU A 225 2.67 2.79 -8.44
N ASN A 226 2.20 1.66 -8.97
CA ASN A 226 1.47 1.61 -10.24
C ASN A 226 -0.06 1.54 -10.07
N CYS A 227 -0.56 1.68 -8.85
CA CYS A 227 -1.98 1.66 -8.59
C CYS A 227 -2.65 2.94 -9.11
N SER A 228 -3.59 2.82 -10.05
CA SER A 228 -4.38 3.96 -10.54
C SER A 228 -5.33 4.56 -9.51
N ALA A 229 -5.43 3.96 -8.33
CA ALA A 229 -6.32 4.36 -7.24
C ALA A 229 -5.57 4.55 -5.90
N SER A 230 -4.23 4.58 -5.90
CA SER A 230 -3.39 4.79 -4.70
C SER A 230 -3.70 3.84 -3.54
N ILE A 231 -3.85 2.54 -3.86
CA ILE A 231 -4.13 1.49 -2.88
C ILE A 231 -2.83 0.98 -2.26
N GLU A 232 -2.80 0.93 -0.93
CA GLU A 232 -1.64 0.51 -0.14
C GLU A 232 -1.75 -1.01 0.14
N HIS A 233 -1.33 -1.81 -0.85
CA HIS A 233 -1.43 -3.27 -0.81
C HIS A 233 -0.47 -3.90 0.20
N VAL A 234 0.77 -3.40 0.25
CA VAL A 234 1.89 -4.03 0.96
C VAL A 234 1.72 -3.92 2.48
N GLN A 235 1.22 -2.80 2.99
CA GLN A 235 0.99 -2.56 4.41
C GLN A 235 0.05 -3.61 5.01
N LYS A 236 -1.04 -3.96 4.30
CA LYS A 236 -1.98 -5.01 4.73
C LYS A 236 -1.29 -6.36 4.87
N ILE A 237 -0.41 -6.70 3.93
CA ILE A 237 0.37 -7.94 3.95
C ILE A 237 1.33 -7.96 5.14
N ILE A 238 2.02 -6.85 5.41
CA ILE A 238 2.93 -6.76 6.56
C ILE A 238 2.17 -6.88 7.88
N ASP A 239 1.02 -6.23 8.03
CA ASP A 239 0.19 -6.35 9.23
C ASP A 239 -0.35 -7.77 9.43
N MET A 240 -0.76 -8.45 8.36
CA MET A 240 -1.11 -9.86 8.44
C MET A 240 0.07 -10.76 8.81
N ARG A 241 1.28 -10.47 8.30
CA ARG A 241 2.50 -11.18 8.68
C ARG A 241 2.88 -10.97 10.14
N ARG A 242 2.70 -9.75 10.67
CA ARG A 242 2.95 -9.45 12.09
C ARG A 242 2.17 -10.35 13.01
N TYR A 243 0.89 -10.58 12.71
CA TYR A 243 0.06 -11.51 13.48
C TYR A 243 0.62 -12.93 13.45
N LYS A 244 0.85 -13.45 12.25
CA LYS A 244 1.40 -14.79 12.05
C LYS A 244 2.74 -14.98 12.77
N VAL A 245 3.61 -13.98 12.76
CA VAL A 245 4.95 -14.06 13.35
C VAL A 245 4.98 -13.82 14.86
N LEU A 246 4.42 -12.71 15.31
CA LEU A 246 4.58 -12.24 16.68
C LEU A 246 3.52 -12.83 17.63
N THR A 247 2.36 -13.25 17.11
CA THR A 247 1.27 -13.77 17.94
C THR A 247 1.15 -15.29 17.82
N GLU A 248 1.16 -15.84 16.60
CA GLU A 248 0.98 -17.29 16.41
C GLU A 248 2.29 -18.08 16.29
N ALA A 249 3.42 -17.39 16.11
CA ALA A 249 4.72 -18.01 15.80
C ALA A 249 4.67 -19.00 14.63
N ASP A 250 3.81 -18.74 13.63
CA ASP A 250 3.60 -19.58 12.44
C ASP A 250 3.96 -18.81 11.18
N PHE A 251 5.10 -19.15 10.57
CA PHE A 251 5.64 -18.47 9.40
C PHE A 251 6.51 -19.41 8.57
N ALA A 252 6.84 -18.98 7.35
CA ALA A 252 7.59 -19.79 6.39
C ALA A 252 8.90 -20.36 7.00
N PRO A 253 9.21 -21.66 6.81
CA PRO A 253 10.41 -22.28 7.39
C PRO A 253 11.73 -21.56 7.07
N GLU A 254 11.84 -20.94 5.89
CA GLU A 254 13.00 -20.16 5.48
C GLU A 254 13.20 -18.91 6.36
N LEU A 255 12.11 -18.31 6.85
CA LEU A 255 12.16 -17.19 7.79
C LEU A 255 12.58 -17.65 9.19
N GLN A 256 12.25 -18.87 9.60
CA GLN A 256 12.65 -19.38 10.91
C GLN A 256 14.17 -19.49 11.07
N LEU A 257 14.85 -20.04 10.07
CA LEU A 257 16.32 -20.07 10.08
C LEU A 257 16.90 -18.65 10.03
N THR A 258 16.31 -17.78 9.20
CA THR A 258 16.74 -16.40 9.04
C THR A 258 16.65 -15.61 10.35
N TYR A 259 15.51 -15.66 11.06
CA TYR A 259 15.31 -14.97 12.33
C TYR A 259 16.25 -15.48 13.41
N ARG A 260 16.36 -16.80 13.56
CA ARG A 260 17.31 -17.41 14.53
C ARG A 260 18.74 -16.96 14.28
N ASN A 261 19.17 -16.91 13.01
CA ASN A 261 20.51 -16.45 12.66
C ASN A 261 20.70 -14.95 12.95
N MET A 262 19.68 -14.15 12.65
CA MET A 262 19.66 -12.71 12.92
C MET A 262 19.69 -12.41 14.42
N GLU A 263 18.99 -13.18 15.25
CA GLU A 263 19.02 -13.06 16.71
C GLU A 263 20.39 -13.42 17.29
N ASN A 264 20.96 -14.56 16.86
CA ASN A 264 22.19 -15.08 17.47
C ASN A 264 23.47 -14.46 16.92
N ASN A 265 23.48 -14.04 15.66
CA ASN A 265 24.69 -13.60 14.95
C ASN A 265 24.55 -12.23 14.28
N SER A 266 23.41 -11.56 14.44
CA SER A 266 23.13 -10.26 13.81
C SER A 266 23.24 -10.27 12.28
N ASN A 267 23.02 -11.43 11.63
CA ASN A 267 22.97 -11.57 10.18
C ASN A 267 22.15 -12.81 9.75
N PRO A 268 21.57 -12.82 8.55
CA PRO A 268 20.69 -13.90 8.12
C PRO A 268 21.39 -15.24 7.81
N TRP A 269 22.72 -15.25 7.64
CA TRP A 269 23.48 -16.44 7.24
C TRP A 269 24.07 -17.24 8.41
N GLY A 270 23.94 -16.75 9.64
CA GLY A 270 24.47 -17.43 10.83
C GLY A 270 25.99 -17.41 10.93
N ILE A 271 26.64 -16.50 10.22
CA ILE A 271 28.10 -16.35 10.22
C ILE A 271 28.50 -15.57 11.48
N GLY A 272 29.52 -16.03 12.21
CA GLY A 272 29.90 -15.42 13.49
C GLY A 272 30.25 -13.92 13.38
N ALA A 273 29.72 -13.11 14.29
CA ALA A 273 29.86 -11.64 14.26
C ALA A 273 31.31 -11.14 14.27
N HIS A 274 32.23 -11.91 14.87
CA HIS A 274 33.66 -11.59 14.90
C HIS A 274 34.32 -11.49 13.51
N MET A 275 33.74 -12.16 12.50
CA MET A 275 34.26 -12.13 11.12
C MET A 275 33.80 -10.90 10.31
N ARG A 276 32.90 -10.06 10.85
CA ARG A 276 32.25 -8.99 10.08
C ARG A 276 33.24 -7.99 9.46
N GLY A 277 34.31 -7.67 10.19
CA GLY A 277 35.35 -6.74 9.73
C GLY A 277 36.47 -7.37 8.90
N ASP A 278 36.45 -8.68 8.63
CA ASP A 278 37.61 -9.37 8.04
C ASP A 278 37.96 -8.86 6.64
N TRP A 279 36.95 -8.49 5.84
CA TRP A 279 37.15 -7.95 4.49
C TRP A 279 37.94 -6.62 4.47
N ALA A 280 37.94 -5.87 5.57
CA ALA A 280 38.53 -4.54 5.69
C ALA A 280 40.01 -4.57 6.09
N LYS A 281 40.49 -5.68 6.67
CA LYS A 281 41.84 -5.78 7.26
C LYS A 281 42.96 -5.49 6.26
N GLU A 282 42.91 -6.08 5.07
CA GLU A 282 43.94 -5.90 4.03
C GLU A 282 43.97 -4.47 3.46
N LEU A 283 42.89 -3.71 3.62
CA LEU A 283 42.80 -2.32 3.17
C LEU A 283 43.25 -1.33 4.25
N GLY A 284 43.51 -1.79 5.48
CA GLY A 284 43.81 -0.91 6.62
C GLY A 284 42.66 0.02 6.99
N VAL A 285 41.41 -0.37 6.71
CA VAL A 285 40.23 0.38 7.13
C VAL A 285 40.02 0.15 8.63
N LYS A 286 39.97 1.24 9.39
CA LYS A 286 39.83 1.22 10.85
C LYS A 286 38.38 1.09 11.29
N THR A 287 38.18 0.51 12.46
CA THR A 287 36.89 0.57 13.16
C THR A 287 36.72 1.90 13.90
N LEU A 288 35.48 2.26 14.25
CA LEU A 288 35.23 3.44 15.10
C LEU A 288 35.77 3.27 16.53
N SER A 289 35.94 2.04 17.00
CA SER A 289 36.63 1.75 18.26
C SER A 289 38.13 2.05 18.20
N GLU A 290 38.76 1.91 17.03
CA GLU A 290 40.17 2.26 16.81
C GLU A 290 40.36 3.75 16.53
N ASP A 291 39.45 4.36 15.76
CA ASP A 291 39.50 5.77 15.37
C ASP A 291 38.09 6.35 15.19
N PRO A 292 37.51 6.97 16.23
CA PRO A 292 36.15 7.52 16.15
C PRO A 292 36.10 8.85 15.39
N ASN A 293 37.24 9.49 15.11
CA ASN A 293 37.30 10.84 14.53
C ASN A 293 37.27 10.80 12.99
N VAL A 294 36.20 10.24 12.42
CA VAL A 294 36.00 10.12 10.98
C VAL A 294 34.82 10.97 10.50
N GLU A 295 34.83 11.38 9.22
CA GLU A 295 33.72 12.15 8.66
C GLU A 295 32.48 11.27 8.45
N TYR A 296 32.69 10.04 7.95
CA TYR A 296 31.61 9.10 7.63
C TYR A 296 31.76 7.79 8.39
N LEU A 297 30.65 7.28 8.91
CA LEU A 297 30.50 5.84 9.14
C LEU A 297 30.13 5.18 7.80
N PHE A 298 30.96 4.26 7.32
CA PHE A 298 30.56 3.34 6.27
C PHE A 298 29.80 2.16 6.91
N TYR A 299 28.46 2.20 6.85
CA TYR A 299 27.61 1.10 7.28
C TYR A 299 27.62 0.01 6.20
N VAL A 300 28.31 -1.08 6.49
CA VAL A 300 28.62 -2.14 5.53
C VAL A 300 27.40 -3.06 5.36
N GLY A 301 26.72 -3.33 6.47
CA GLY A 301 25.62 -4.26 6.54
C GLY A 301 26.05 -5.71 6.33
N CYS A 302 25.09 -6.63 6.44
CA CYS A 302 25.38 -8.06 6.42
C CYS A 302 25.95 -8.49 5.06
N SER A 303 25.33 -8.11 3.94
CA SER A 303 25.79 -8.55 2.60
C SER A 303 27.19 -8.05 2.30
N GLY A 304 27.48 -6.77 2.58
CA GLY A 304 28.81 -6.21 2.37
C GLY A 304 29.89 -6.84 3.24
N SER A 305 29.51 -7.44 4.37
CA SER A 305 30.45 -8.02 5.33
C SER A 305 30.67 -9.52 5.17
N PHE A 306 29.64 -10.26 4.74
CA PHE A 306 29.65 -11.72 4.78
C PHE A 306 29.47 -12.39 3.42
N ASP A 307 28.63 -11.84 2.54
CA ASP A 307 28.39 -12.43 1.21
C ASP A 307 29.61 -12.22 0.30
N ASP A 308 30.04 -13.25 -0.44
CA ASP A 308 31.26 -13.20 -1.25
C ASP A 308 31.18 -12.16 -2.38
N ARG A 309 30.00 -11.94 -2.95
CA ARG A 309 29.79 -10.89 -3.94
C ARG A 309 29.73 -9.52 -3.24
N GLY A 310 29.03 -9.41 -2.12
CA GLY A 310 28.93 -8.19 -1.32
C GLY A 310 30.27 -7.67 -0.82
N LYS A 311 31.15 -8.55 -0.29
CA LYS A 311 32.51 -8.20 0.15
C LYS A 311 33.32 -7.54 -0.97
N LYS A 312 33.23 -8.05 -2.21
CA LYS A 312 33.92 -7.44 -3.36
C LYS A 312 33.46 -6.01 -3.62
N ILE A 313 32.16 -5.74 -3.42
CA ILE A 313 31.60 -4.39 -3.56
C ILE A 313 32.10 -3.47 -2.44
N SER A 314 32.10 -3.94 -1.18
CA SER A 314 32.64 -3.19 -0.04
C SER A 314 34.11 -2.83 -0.22
N VAL A 315 34.93 -3.79 -0.67
CA VAL A 315 36.36 -3.58 -0.96
C VAL A 315 36.54 -2.55 -2.07
N ALA A 316 35.79 -2.66 -3.17
CA ALA A 316 35.89 -1.71 -4.27
C ALA A 316 35.49 -0.29 -3.83
N PHE A 317 34.42 -0.17 -3.05
CA PHE A 317 33.95 1.12 -2.55
C PHE A 317 34.93 1.74 -1.55
N ALA A 318 35.46 0.96 -0.60
CA ALA A 318 36.48 1.44 0.33
C ALA A 318 37.73 1.95 -0.40
N ARG A 319 38.17 1.27 -1.47
CA ARG A 319 39.28 1.75 -2.31
C ARG A 319 38.97 3.09 -2.99
N ILE A 320 37.74 3.30 -3.44
CA ILE A 320 37.31 4.59 -4.01
C ILE A 320 37.40 5.69 -2.95
N LEU A 321 36.87 5.44 -1.74
CA LEU A 321 36.93 6.40 -0.64
C LEU A 321 38.36 6.76 -0.26
N GLN A 322 39.24 5.75 -0.15
CA GLN A 322 40.67 5.93 0.14
C GLN A 322 41.38 6.74 -0.96
N ALA A 323 41.14 6.40 -2.23
CA ALA A 323 41.74 7.12 -3.37
C ALA A 323 41.26 8.58 -3.44
N ALA A 324 40.03 8.85 -3.02
CA ALA A 324 39.45 10.19 -2.95
C ALA A 324 39.85 10.98 -1.68
N GLY A 325 40.58 10.35 -0.75
CA GLY A 325 40.94 10.97 0.54
C GLY A 325 39.76 11.23 1.47
N VAL A 326 38.66 10.47 1.33
CA VAL A 326 37.49 10.59 2.22
C VAL A 326 37.83 9.94 3.56
N SER A 327 37.54 10.65 4.67
CA SER A 327 37.71 10.13 6.02
C SER A 327 36.51 9.25 6.41
N PHE A 328 36.73 7.95 6.59
CA PHE A 328 35.68 7.00 6.96
C PHE A 328 36.18 5.88 7.88
N GLY A 329 35.25 5.28 8.62
CA GLY A 329 35.47 4.08 9.44
C GLY A 329 34.27 3.14 9.37
N ILE A 330 34.42 1.95 9.96
CA ILE A 330 33.34 0.93 10.05
C ILE A 330 33.04 0.60 11.51
N LEU A 331 31.88 0.00 11.80
CA LEU A 331 31.59 -0.52 13.14
C LEU A 331 32.27 -1.88 13.41
N GLY A 332 32.66 -2.60 12.36
CA GLY A 332 33.29 -3.92 12.52
C GLY A 332 32.37 -4.87 13.29
N THR A 333 32.88 -5.53 14.33
CA THR A 333 32.13 -6.52 15.12
C THR A 333 30.95 -5.94 15.92
N GLU A 334 30.91 -4.62 16.13
CA GLU A 334 29.83 -3.92 16.83
C GLU A 334 28.62 -3.65 15.92
N GLU A 335 28.75 -3.83 14.60
CA GLU A 335 27.64 -3.64 13.66
C GLU A 335 26.62 -4.78 13.74
N SER A 336 25.35 -4.43 13.91
CA SER A 336 24.22 -5.36 13.77
C SER A 336 23.56 -5.26 12.39
N CYS A 337 22.75 -6.25 12.01
CA CYS A 337 21.93 -6.16 10.79
C CYS A 337 21.03 -4.91 10.84
N CYS A 338 20.67 -4.37 9.68
CA CYS A 338 19.76 -3.23 9.60
C CYS A 338 18.33 -3.59 10.04
N GLY A 339 18.00 -4.88 10.04
CA GLY A 339 16.72 -5.43 10.49
C GLY A 339 15.58 -5.41 9.45
N ASP A 340 15.79 -4.91 8.23
CA ASP A 340 14.75 -4.84 7.18
C ASP A 340 14.03 -6.18 6.98
N SER A 341 14.78 -7.28 6.79
CA SER A 341 14.19 -8.61 6.58
C SER A 341 13.30 -9.08 7.74
N ALA A 342 13.63 -8.68 8.98
CA ALA A 342 12.80 -8.97 10.15
C ALA A 342 11.50 -8.18 10.09
N MET A 343 11.57 -6.86 9.92
CA MET A 343 10.40 -5.98 9.84
C MET A 343 9.46 -6.36 8.68
N ARG A 344 10.00 -6.51 7.46
CA ARG A 344 9.19 -6.84 6.26
C ARG A 344 8.66 -8.28 6.28
N GLY A 345 9.29 -9.13 7.09
CA GLY A 345 8.84 -10.49 7.38
C GLY A 345 7.79 -10.58 8.48
N GLY A 346 7.55 -9.49 9.24
CA GLY A 346 6.58 -9.43 10.34
C GLY A 346 7.19 -9.57 11.74
N ASN A 347 8.50 -9.73 11.88
CA ASN A 347 9.19 -9.78 13.17
C ASN A 347 9.68 -8.38 13.60
N ASP A 348 8.75 -7.51 13.96
CA ASP A 348 9.07 -6.14 14.38
C ASP A 348 9.88 -6.10 15.68
N TYR A 349 9.71 -7.06 16.59
CA TYR A 349 10.50 -7.15 17.82
C TYR A 349 12.00 -7.28 17.51
N LEU A 350 12.35 -8.25 16.64
CA LEU A 350 13.73 -8.45 16.20
C LEU A 350 14.28 -7.24 15.44
N PHE A 351 13.47 -6.62 14.58
CA PHE A 351 13.86 -5.38 13.91
C PHE A 351 14.21 -4.27 14.92
N GLN A 352 13.35 -4.03 15.91
CA GLN A 352 13.57 -2.96 16.89
C GLN A 352 14.78 -3.23 17.78
N SER A 353 14.98 -4.48 18.21
CA SER A 353 16.18 -4.88 18.94
C SER A 353 17.46 -4.56 18.15
N GLN A 354 17.51 -4.93 16.87
CA GLN A 354 18.67 -4.66 16.01
C GLN A 354 18.85 -3.17 15.69
N ALA A 355 17.75 -2.46 15.44
CA ALA A 355 17.78 -1.03 15.18
C ALA A 355 18.30 -0.28 16.40
N GLN A 356 17.77 -0.56 17.59
CA GLN A 356 18.16 0.06 18.83
C GLN A 356 19.65 -0.20 19.15
N ALA A 357 20.12 -1.44 19.00
CA ALA A 357 21.53 -1.77 19.20
C ALA A 357 22.46 -0.97 18.26
N ASN A 358 22.10 -0.87 16.98
CA ASN A 358 22.86 -0.04 16.03
C ASN A 358 22.83 1.45 16.42
N ILE A 359 21.66 1.97 16.78
CA ILE A 359 21.47 3.38 17.14
C ILE A 359 22.30 3.74 18.38
N GLU A 360 22.29 2.89 19.41
CA GLU A 360 23.07 3.09 20.63
C GLU A 360 24.57 3.15 20.34
N ILE A 361 25.10 2.22 19.55
CA ILE A 361 26.50 2.22 19.15
C ILE A 361 26.85 3.44 18.30
N MET A 362 26.04 3.76 17.28
CA MET A 362 26.26 4.92 16.40
C MET A 362 26.23 6.23 17.18
N ASN A 363 25.27 6.38 18.12
CA ASN A 363 25.17 7.55 18.98
C ASN A 363 26.33 7.62 19.98
N GLY A 364 26.76 6.48 20.53
CA GLY A 364 27.92 6.39 21.42
C GLY A 364 29.22 6.90 20.77
N TYR A 365 29.40 6.63 19.48
CA TYR A 365 30.52 7.16 18.70
C TYR A 365 30.29 8.57 18.13
N GLY A 366 29.12 9.18 18.36
CA GLY A 366 28.80 10.52 17.84
C GLY A 366 28.68 10.58 16.31
N VAL A 367 28.28 9.47 15.68
CA VAL A 367 28.10 9.37 14.22
C VAL A 367 27.05 10.37 13.75
N LYS A 368 27.37 11.13 12.70
CA LYS A 368 26.45 12.09 12.07
C LYS A 368 26.12 11.74 10.63
N LYS A 369 27.14 11.34 9.85
CA LYS A 369 27.01 10.97 8.44
C LYS A 369 27.24 9.48 8.25
N ILE A 370 26.36 8.84 7.51
CA ILE A 370 26.41 7.40 7.23
C ILE A 370 26.38 7.18 5.72
N ILE A 371 27.29 6.35 5.22
CA ILE A 371 27.24 5.86 3.85
C ILE A 371 26.75 4.42 3.88
N ALA A 372 25.74 4.10 3.06
CA ALA A 372 25.22 2.75 2.89
C ALA A 372 25.34 2.29 1.43
N ILE A 373 25.84 1.07 1.23
CA ILE A 373 25.81 0.39 -0.08
C ILE A 373 24.52 -0.40 -0.24
N CYS A 374 24.09 -1.08 0.82
CA CYS A 374 22.89 -1.90 0.80
C CYS A 374 21.63 -1.01 0.76
N PRO A 375 20.72 -1.20 -0.22
CA PRO A 375 19.48 -0.42 -0.28
C PRO A 375 18.57 -0.65 0.94
N HIS A 376 18.62 -1.84 1.56
CA HIS A 376 17.90 -2.09 2.81
C HIS A 376 18.50 -1.26 3.95
N GLY A 377 19.82 -1.28 4.12
CA GLY A 377 20.51 -0.46 5.13
C GLY A 377 20.26 1.04 4.92
N TYR A 378 20.34 1.51 3.68
CA TYR A 378 20.01 2.90 3.34
C TYR A 378 18.57 3.26 3.74
N ASN A 379 17.58 2.45 3.37
CA ASN A 379 16.18 2.75 3.71
C ASN A 379 15.93 2.66 5.22
N CYS A 380 16.38 1.60 5.90
CA CYS A 380 16.14 1.44 7.32
C CYS A 380 16.77 2.57 8.13
N ILE A 381 18.05 2.88 7.90
CA ILE A 381 18.74 3.90 8.68
C ILE A 381 18.17 5.30 8.38
N LYS A 382 17.79 5.57 7.12
CA LYS A 382 17.30 6.90 6.72
C LYS A 382 15.83 7.15 7.06
N LYS A 383 14.97 6.12 6.99
CA LYS A 383 13.51 6.27 7.07
C LYS A 383 12.89 5.61 8.29
N ASP A 384 13.41 4.46 8.72
CA ASP A 384 12.80 3.67 9.78
C ASP A 384 13.44 3.95 11.16
N TYR A 385 14.76 4.10 11.24
CA TYR A 385 15.52 4.40 12.48
C TYR A 385 15.13 5.73 13.15
N PRO A 386 14.72 6.79 12.41
CA PRO A 386 14.21 8.01 13.03
C PRO A 386 13.04 7.78 14.00
N ASN A 387 12.23 6.74 13.79
CA ASN A 387 11.14 6.38 14.70
C ASN A 387 11.64 5.94 16.09
N PHE A 388 12.92 5.57 16.21
CA PHE A 388 13.57 5.06 17.41
C PHE A 388 14.72 5.99 17.88
N GLY A 389 14.76 7.22 17.39
CA GLY A 389 15.77 8.22 17.79
C GLY A 389 17.08 8.18 17.00
N GLY A 390 17.22 7.29 16.01
CA GLY A 390 18.37 7.24 15.11
C GLY A 390 18.25 8.24 13.96
N ASN A 391 18.75 9.46 14.15
CA ASN A 391 18.66 10.53 13.15
C ASN A 391 20.05 10.85 12.58
N TYR A 392 20.30 10.47 11.34
CA TYR A 392 21.59 10.61 10.68
C TYR A 392 21.45 11.19 9.27
N GLU A 393 22.51 11.83 8.77
CA GLU A 393 22.64 12.15 7.35
C GLU A 393 23.06 10.90 6.59
N VAL A 394 22.10 10.21 5.97
CA VAL A 394 22.34 8.93 5.28
C VAL A 394 22.44 9.14 3.77
N TYR A 395 23.57 8.70 3.22
CA TYR A 395 23.90 8.75 1.80
C TYR A 395 23.95 7.35 1.21
N HIS A 396 23.36 7.16 0.04
CA HIS A 396 23.62 6.00 -0.77
C HIS A 396 25.01 6.14 -1.42
N HIS A 397 25.76 5.04 -1.51
CA HIS A 397 27.12 5.06 -2.07
C HIS A 397 27.22 5.71 -3.46
N THR A 398 26.18 5.62 -4.30
CA THR A 398 26.15 6.27 -5.62
C THR A 398 26.09 7.80 -5.52
N GLU A 399 25.47 8.36 -4.49
CA GLU A 399 25.44 9.82 -4.25
C GLU A 399 26.85 10.31 -3.92
N ILE A 400 27.58 9.57 -3.09
CA ILE A 400 28.98 9.85 -2.75
C ILE A 400 29.86 9.78 -4.00
N ILE A 401 29.76 8.70 -4.78
CA ILE A 401 30.57 8.55 -6.01
C ILE A 401 30.29 9.69 -6.99
N ALA A 402 29.01 10.03 -7.22
CA ALA A 402 28.63 11.12 -8.11
C ALA A 402 29.22 12.46 -7.64
N GLY A 403 29.17 12.74 -6.33
CA GLY A 403 29.78 13.94 -5.74
C GLY A 403 31.30 13.97 -5.94
N LEU A 404 31.99 12.86 -5.68
CA LEU A 404 33.45 12.77 -5.84
C LEU A 404 33.90 12.95 -7.29
N ILE A 405 33.13 12.46 -8.27
CA ILE A 405 33.39 12.68 -9.70
C ILE A 405 33.18 14.16 -10.04
N ALA A 406 32.08 14.76 -9.58
CA ALA A 406 31.77 16.18 -9.83
C ALA A 406 32.83 17.13 -9.25
N GLU A 407 33.41 16.77 -8.10
CA GLU A 407 34.53 17.48 -7.46
C GLU A 407 35.90 17.21 -8.11
N GLY A 408 35.98 16.27 -9.07
CA GLY A 408 37.23 15.87 -9.71
C GLY A 408 38.20 15.09 -8.81
N LYS A 409 37.73 14.57 -7.67
CA LYS A 409 38.53 13.75 -6.73
C LYS A 409 38.80 12.35 -7.28
N ILE A 410 37.90 11.83 -8.11
CA ILE A 410 38.03 10.57 -8.84
C ILE A 410 37.56 10.78 -10.28
N LYS A 411 37.98 9.90 -11.20
CA LYS A 411 37.72 10.00 -12.64
C LYS A 411 36.88 8.86 -13.17
#